data_AF-A0A9D7NK47-F1
#
_entry.id   AF-A0A9D7NK47-F1
#
_cell.length_a   1.000
_cell.length_b   1.000
_cell.length_c   1.000
_cell.angle_alpha   90.00
_cell.angle_beta   90.00
_cell.angle_gamma   90.00
#
_symmetry.space_group_name_H-M   'P 1'
#
loop_
_entity.id
_entity.type
_entity.pdbx_description
1 polymer ?
#
loop_
_entity_poly.entity_id
_entity_poly.type
_entity_poly.pdbx_seq_one_letter_code
_entity_poly.pdbx_strand_id
1 'polypeptide(L)'
;MPDFLLKDIDSEVAERIKRISRERGWPINDVFHHLIKQALGMEPPPPPLPGDIAKLGGTWEDEESRAFKAALDAFKQLPNDRF
;
A
#
# COMPACT_ATOMS: atom_id res chain seq x y z
N MET A 1 -6.07 -5.15 26.77
CA MET A 1 -6.72 -5.39 25.47
C MET A 1 -8.17 -4.96 25.62
N PRO A 2 -8.59 -3.87 24.97
CA PRO A 2 -10.02 -3.65 24.72
C PRO A 2 -10.47 -4.60 23.60
N ASP A 3 -11.49 -5.42 23.86
CA ASP A 3 -12.08 -6.28 22.85
C ASP A 3 -13.12 -5.48 22.07
N PHE A 4 -12.88 -5.32 20.76
CA PHE A 4 -13.83 -4.67 19.85
C PHE A 4 -14.52 -5.73 19.00
N LEU A 5 -15.84 -5.82 19.14
CA LEU A 5 -16.67 -6.64 18.26
C LEU A 5 -17.29 -5.73 17.20
N LEU A 6 -16.87 -5.91 15.95
CA LEU A 6 -17.42 -5.19 14.82
C LEU A 6 -18.70 -5.91 14.34
N LYS A 7 -19.83 -5.21 14.35
CA LYS A 7 -21.14 -5.70 13.91
C LYS A 7 -21.67 -4.84 12.77
N ASP A 8 -22.67 -5.37 12.06
CA ASP A 8 -23.41 -4.67 11.01
C ASP A 8 -22.51 -4.09 9.90
N ILE A 9 -21.41 -4.79 9.60
CA ILE A 9 -20.54 -4.41 8.48
C ILE A 9 -21.11 -4.90 7.16
N ASP A 10 -20.86 -4.13 6.11
CA ASP A 10 -21.15 -4.57 4.76
C ASP A 10 -20.34 -5.82 4.42
N SER A 11 -21.01 -6.77 3.79
CA SER A 11 -20.42 -7.96 3.17
C SER A 11 -19.22 -7.64 2.29
N GLU A 12 -19.26 -6.53 1.53
CA GLU A 12 -18.15 -6.12 0.67
C GLU A 12 -16.90 -5.75 1.48
N VAL A 13 -17.08 -5.03 2.58
CA VAL A 13 -16.00 -4.62 3.49
C VAL A 13 -15.38 -5.85 4.15
N ALA A 14 -16.20 -6.79 4.61
CA ALA A 14 -15.73 -8.04 5.20
C ALA A 14 -14.89 -8.86 4.20
N GLU A 15 -15.34 -8.97 2.96
CA GLU A 15 -14.59 -9.68 1.90
C GLU A 15 -13.30 -8.96 1.53
N ARG A 16 -13.29 -7.62 1.51
CA ARG A 16 -12.07 -6.85 1.26
C ARG A 16 -11.02 -7.11 2.34
N ILE A 17 -11.41 -7.15 3.60
CA ILE A 17 -10.49 -7.40 4.72
C ILE A 17 -9.93 -8.81 4.67
N LYS A 18 -10.78 -9.81 4.39
CA LYS A 18 -10.33 -11.20 4.19
C LYS A 18 -9.33 -11.32 3.03
N ARG A 19 -9.54 -10.58 1.95
CA ARG A 19 -8.63 -10.56 0.81
C ARG A 19 -7.26 -10.01 1.19
N ILE A 20 -7.22 -8.89 1.90
CA ILE A 20 -5.97 -8.29 2.40
C ILE A 20 -5.23 -9.26 3.32
N SER A 21 -5.95 -9.95 4.20
CA SER A 21 -5.39 -11.01 5.06
C SER A 21 -4.73 -12.13 4.25
N ARG A 22 -5.39 -12.61 3.18
CA ARG A 22 -4.84 -13.65 2.31
C ARG A 22 -3.63 -13.18 1.51
N GLU A 23 -3.69 -11.98 0.94
CA GLU A 23 -2.61 -11.40 0.11
C GLU A 23 -1.33 -11.15 0.93
N ARG A 24 -1.47 -10.71 2.19
CA ARG A 24 -0.33 -10.41 3.07
C ARG A 24 0.07 -11.59 3.97
N GLY A 25 -0.77 -12.63 4.06
CA GLY A 25 -0.58 -13.76 4.99
C GLY A 25 -0.76 -13.37 6.46
N TRP A 26 -1.43 -12.25 6.75
CA TRP A 26 -1.61 -11.74 8.12
C TRP A 26 -2.90 -12.23 8.77
N PRO A 27 -2.93 -12.44 10.09
CA PRO A 27 -4.18 -12.67 10.82
C PRO A 27 -5.17 -11.53 10.59
N ILE A 28 -6.46 -11.86 10.48
CA ILE A 28 -7.53 -10.87 10.27
C ILE A 28 -7.51 -9.76 11.33
N ASN A 29 -7.28 -10.10 12.59
CA ASN A 29 -7.19 -9.11 13.67
C ASN A 29 -6.04 -8.11 13.46
N ASP A 30 -4.89 -8.56 12.96
CA ASP A 30 -3.74 -7.69 12.70
C ASP A 30 -3.99 -6.77 11.50
N VAL A 31 -4.67 -7.29 10.48
CA VAL A 31 -5.17 -6.48 9.36
C VAL A 31 -6.14 -5.42 9.87
N PHE A 32 -7.10 -5.77 10.73
CA PHE A 32 -8.02 -4.81 11.34
C PHE A 32 -7.28 -3.74 12.14
N HIS A 33 -6.34 -4.14 13.00
CA HIS A 33 -5.55 -3.19 13.78
C HIS A 33 -4.75 -2.24 12.89
N HIS A 34 -4.14 -2.75 11.83
CA HIS A 34 -3.39 -1.95 10.86
C HIS A 34 -4.32 -0.97 10.12
N LEU A 35 -5.47 -1.43 9.63
CA LEU A 35 -6.44 -0.58 8.94
C LEU A 35 -7.00 0.53 9.85
N ILE A 36 -7.29 0.21 11.12
CA ILE A 36 -7.76 1.20 12.10
C ILE A 36 -6.68 2.24 12.39
N LYS A 37 -5.43 1.81 12.61
CA LYS A 37 -4.30 2.73 12.82
C LYS A 37 -4.08 3.62 11.61
N GLN A 38 -4.16 3.06 10.40
CA GLN A 38 -4.03 3.80 9.15
C GLN A 38 -5.16 4.83 8.99
N ALA A 39 -6.41 4.43 9.25
CA ALA A 39 -7.57 5.32 9.18
C ALA A 39 -7.53 6.47 10.20
N LEU A 40 -6.96 6.22 11.37
CA LEU A 40 -6.74 7.21 12.42
C LEU A 40 -5.45 8.03 12.23
N GLY A 41 -4.67 7.77 11.18
CA GLY A 41 -3.38 8.45 10.95
C GLY A 41 -2.31 8.15 12.01
N MET A 42 -2.46 7.04 12.73
CA MET A 42 -1.55 6.59 13.80
C MET A 42 -0.45 5.66 13.29
N GLU A 43 -0.35 5.48 11.97
CA GLU A 43 0.70 4.69 11.37
C GLU A 43 1.99 5.51 11.33
N PRO A 44 3.11 4.98 11.87
CA PRO A 44 4.38 5.69 11.75
C PRO A 44 4.71 5.88 10.27
N PRO A 45 5.26 7.05 9.88
CA PRO A 45 5.69 7.26 8.50
C PRO A 45 6.59 6.09 8.10
N PRO A 46 6.41 5.52 6.89
CA PRO A 46 7.19 4.38 6.47
C PRO A 46 8.67 4.73 6.66
N PRO A 47 9.48 3.83 7.25
CA PRO A 47 10.90 4.08 7.37
C PRO A 47 11.42 4.45 5.98
N PRO A 48 12.27 5.48 5.85
CA PRO A 48 12.78 5.89 4.56
C PRO A 48 13.37 4.65 3.88
N LEU A 49 12.81 4.29 2.73
CA LEU A 49 13.27 3.16 1.94
C LEU A 49 14.78 3.39 1.67
N PRO A 50 15.64 2.36 1.82
CA PRO A 50 16.98 2.43 1.26
C PRO A 50 16.82 2.61 -0.26
N GLY A 51 16.98 3.84 -0.74
CA GLY A 51 16.52 4.23 -2.08
C GLY A 51 15.61 5.46 -2.10
N ASP A 52 15.60 6.28 -1.05
CA ASP A 52 15.17 7.67 -1.11
C ASP A 52 15.99 8.39 -2.20
N ILE A 53 15.46 8.38 -3.43
CA ILE A 53 16.15 8.74 -4.68
C ILE A 53 16.63 10.21 -4.64
N ALA A 54 16.12 11.00 -3.71
CA ALA A 54 16.63 12.34 -3.40
C ALA A 54 18.08 12.34 -2.87
N LYS A 55 18.61 11.21 -2.38
CA LYS A 55 20.01 11.04 -1.94
C LYS A 55 20.87 10.18 -2.87
N LEU A 56 20.31 9.63 -3.96
CA LEU A 56 21.07 8.93 -5.00
C LEU A 56 21.54 9.86 -6.13
N GLY A 57 21.39 11.18 -5.98
CA GLY A 57 21.91 12.21 -6.90
C GLY A 57 23.44 12.31 -6.97
N GLY A 58 24.16 11.26 -6.56
CA GLY A 58 25.61 11.15 -6.67
C GLY A 58 26.09 10.11 -7.69
N THR A 59 25.21 9.27 -8.27
CA THR A 59 25.68 8.12 -9.07
C THR A 59 24.82 7.68 -10.26
N TRP A 60 23.67 8.28 -10.53
CA TRP A 60 22.83 7.94 -11.69
C TRP A 60 22.70 9.15 -12.61
N GLU A 61 23.06 9.01 -13.88
CA GLU A 61 22.89 10.07 -14.87
C GLU A 61 21.39 10.38 -15.08
N ASP A 62 21.08 11.67 -15.15
CA ASP A 62 19.71 12.22 -15.11
C ASP A 62 18.78 11.64 -16.19
N GLU A 63 19.34 11.16 -17.28
CA GLU A 63 18.62 10.62 -18.43
C GLU A 63 17.99 9.25 -18.13
N GLU A 64 18.71 8.36 -17.42
CA GLU A 64 18.25 7.01 -17.09
C GLU A 64 17.12 7.05 -16.04
N SER A 65 17.25 7.95 -15.07
CA SER A 65 16.23 8.17 -14.03
C SER A 65 14.92 8.73 -14.59
N ARG A 66 14.99 9.56 -15.65
CA ARG A 66 13.80 10.05 -16.37
C ARG A 66 13.15 8.97 -17.21
N ALA A 67 13.94 8.18 -17.94
CA ALA A 67 13.43 7.09 -18.77
C ALA A 67 12.66 6.05 -17.94
N PHE A 68 13.16 5.73 -16.74
CA PHE A 68 12.51 4.76 -15.85
C PHE A 68 11.20 5.29 -15.24
N LYS A 69 11.16 6.57 -14.84
CA LYS A 69 9.92 7.21 -14.38
C LYS A 69 8.87 7.30 -15.48
N ALA A 70 9.28 7.62 -16.71
CA ALA A 70 8.38 7.67 -17.86
C ALA A 70 7.78 6.29 -18.18
N ALA A 71 8.57 5.22 -18.09
CA ALA A 71 8.09 3.86 -18.29
C ALA A 71 7.08 3.43 -17.20
N LEU A 72 7.34 3.78 -15.92
CA LEU A 72 6.43 3.50 -14.81
C LEU A 72 5.12 4.28 -14.91
N ASP A 73 5.15 5.52 -15.37
CA ASP A 73 3.94 6.33 -15.53
C ASP A 73 3.12 5.88 -16.75
N ALA A 74 3.76 5.44 -17.84
CA ALA A 74 3.08 4.82 -18.97
C ALA A 74 2.35 3.52 -18.56
N PHE A 75 2.95 2.72 -17.68
CA PHE A 75 2.34 1.49 -17.18
C PHE A 75 1.07 1.76 -16.35
N LYS A 76 1.00 2.89 -15.63
CA LYS A 76 -0.18 3.30 -14.85
C LYS A 76 -1.32 3.86 -15.70
N GLN A 77 -1.04 4.26 -16.94
CA GLN A 77 -2.02 4.84 -17.85
C GLN A 77 -2.71 3.81 -18.77
N LEU A 78 -2.34 2.52 -18.66
CA LEU A 78 -3.04 1.48 -19.40
C LEU A 78 -4.49 1.39 -18.91
N PRO A 79 -5.50 1.52 -19.80
CA PRO A 79 -6.87 1.25 -19.42
C PRO A 79 -6.97 -0.22 -18.99
N ASN A 80 -7.70 -0.48 -17.91
CA ASN A 80 -8.11 -1.83 -17.54
C ASN A 80 -9.03 -2.35 -18.66
N ASP A 81 -8.44 -2.89 -19.72
CA ASP A 81 -9.16 -3.55 -20.80
C ASP A 81 -9.85 -4.78 -20.19
N ARG A 82 -11.15 -4.59 -20.02
CA ARG A 82 -12.13 -5.54 -19.58
C ARG A 82 -12.39 -6.48 -20.77
N PHE A 83 -11.84 -7.68 -20.72
CA PHE A 83 -12.32 -8.85 -21.44
C PHE A 83 -12.80 -9.89 -20.44
#